data_AF-E4TRP9-F1
#
_entry.id   AF-E4TRP9-F1
#
_cell.length_a   1.000
_cell.length_b   1.000
_cell.length_c   1.000
_cell.angle_alpha   90.00
_cell.angle_beta   90.00
_cell.angle_gamma   90.00
#
_symmetry.space_group_name_H-M   'P 1'
#
loop_
_entity.id
_entity.type
_entity.pdbx_description
1 polymer ?
#
loop_
_entity_poly.entity_id
_entity_poly.type
_entity_poly.pdbx_seq_one_letter_code
_entity_poly.pdbx_strand_id
1 'polypeptide(L)' 'MLMPTFSIVYKDDTTQDFEADSKESLIRDFSINDATAFQNDVKEIHWKDHQHQFVEEISSGKVIKRPIVIEK' A
#
# COMPACT_ATOMS: atom_id res chain seq x y z
N MET A 1 -10.74 -15.48 8.26
CA MET A 1 -10.73 -14.04 7.95
C MET A 1 -9.75 -13.88 6.81
N LEU A 2 -10.13 -13.29 5.68
CA LEU A 2 -9.19 -13.00 4.59
C LEU A 2 -8.36 -11.78 5.04
N MET A 3 -7.04 -11.92 5.06
CA MET A 3 -6.14 -10.81 5.37
C MET A 3 -6.25 -9.76 4.25
N PRO A 4 -6.25 -8.46 4.59
CA PRO A 4 -6.24 -7.43 3.56
C PRO A 4 -4.97 -7.52 2.70
N THR A 5 -5.16 -7.43 1.39
CA THR A 5 -4.07 -7.39 0.42
C THR A 5 -3.69 -5.94 0.14
N PHE A 6 -2.40 -5.63 0.29
CA PHE A 6 -1.78 -4.36 -0.02
C PHE A 6 -0.85 -4.54 -1.22
N SER A 7 -0.89 -3.63 -2.18
CA SER A 7 0.07 -3.58 -3.28
C SER A 7 1.02 -2.41 -3.06
N ILE A 8 2.30 -2.68 -2.94
CA ILE A 8 3.34 -1.66 -2.86
C ILE A 8 3.85 -1.39 -4.27
N VAL A 9 3.84 -0.12 -4.67
CA VAL A 9 4.46 0.36 -5.90
C VAL A 9 5.77 1.03 -5.53
N TYR A 10 6.88 0.50 -6.05
CA TYR A 10 8.21 1.04 -5.82
C TYR A 10 8.54 2.16 -6.83
N LYS A 11 9.59 2.93 -6.55
CA LYS A 11 10.02 4.04 -7.43
C LYS A 11 10.59 3.58 -8.77
N ASP A 12 10.97 2.31 -8.89
CA ASP A 12 11.34 1.68 -10.16
C ASP A 12 10.10 1.16 -10.94
N ASP A 13 8.89 1.55 -10.51
CA ASP A 13 7.59 1.15 -11.04
C ASP A 13 7.32 -0.37 -10.95
N THR A 14 8.13 -1.12 -10.20
CA THR A 14 7.78 -2.50 -9.84
C THR A 14 6.65 -2.49 -8.80
N THR A 15 5.82 -3.53 -8.83
CA THR A 15 4.70 -3.68 -7.90
C THR A 15 4.81 -5.02 -7.22
N GLN A 16 4.56 -5.05 -5.91
CA GLN A 16 4.56 -6.26 -5.12
C GLN A 16 3.37 -6.28 -4.17
N ASP A 17 2.66 -7.42 -4.17
CA ASP A 17 1.51 -7.64 -3.30
C ASP A 17 1.94 -8.29 -1.99
N PHE A 18 1.31 -7.85 -0.90
CA PHE A 18 1.55 -8.30 0.46
C PHE A 18 0.23 -8.52 1.17
N GLU A 19 0.16 -9.58 1.97
CA GLU A 19 -0.93 -9.80 2.92
C GLU A 19 -0.45 -9.30 4.28
N ALA A 20 -1.20 -8.36 4.87
CA ALA A 20 -0.88 -7.80 6.18
C ALA A 20 -2.16 -7.50 6.94
N ASP A 21 -2.13 -7.59 8.28
CA ASP A 21 -3.28 -7.26 9.11
C ASP A 21 -3.65 -5.77 9.05
N SER A 22 -2.66 -4.92 8.79
CA SER A 22 -2.80 -3.46 8.72
C SER A 22 -1.67 -2.84 7.89
N LYS A 23 -1.86 -1.57 7.47
CA LYS A 23 -0.82 -0.80 6.80
C LYS A 23 0.40 -0.61 7.71
N GLU A 24 0.17 -0.42 9.00
CA GLU A 24 1.21 -0.27 10.01
C GLU A 24 2.05 -1.54 10.14
N SER A 25 1.43 -2.72 10.08
CA SER A 25 2.14 -4.00 10.04
C SER A 25 3.03 -4.12 8.81
N LEU A 26 2.50 -3.74 7.63
CA LEU A 26 3.26 -3.73 6.38
C LEU A 26 4.49 -2.81 6.46
N ILE A 27 4.31 -1.58 6.92
CA ILE A 27 5.41 -0.60 7.08
C ILE A 27 6.44 -1.13 8.08
N ARG A 28 5.99 -1.74 9.17
CA ARG A 28 6.85 -2.32 10.19
C ARG A 28 7.70 -3.45 9.60
N ASP A 29 7.10 -4.37 8.85
CA ASP A 29 7.80 -5.51 8.26
C ASP A 29 8.86 -5.08 7.24
N PHE A 30 8.60 -4.00 6.50
CA PHE A 30 9.62 -3.35 5.66
C PHE A 30 10.72 -2.68 6.45
N SER A 31 10.34 -1.96 7.50
CA SER A 31 11.25 -1.16 8.33
C SER A 31 12.13 -2.01 9.24
N ILE A 32 11.82 -3.32 9.40
CA ILE A 32 12.65 -4.26 10.16
C ILE A 32 14.06 -4.36 9.58
N ASN A 33 14.19 -4.31 8.25
CA ASN A 33 15.49 -4.39 7.59
C ASN A 33 16.16 -3.02 7.46
N ASP A 34 15.39 -1.98 7.14
CA ASP A 34 15.88 -0.60 7.07
C ASP A 34 14.69 0.38 7.18
N ALA A 35 14.68 1.17 8.26
CA ALA A 35 13.62 2.13 8.55
C ALA A 35 13.52 3.28 7.52
N THR A 36 14.58 3.52 6.74
CA THR A 36 14.62 4.55 5.70
C THR A 36 14.33 3.98 4.31
N ALA A 37 14.58 2.69 4.08
CA ALA A 37 14.31 2.03 2.81
C ALA A 37 12.84 2.16 2.39
N PHE A 38 11.90 2.13 3.33
CA PHE A 38 10.48 2.29 2.99
C PHE A 38 10.18 3.63 2.30
N GLN A 39 10.66 4.77 2.84
CA GLN A 39 10.44 6.08 2.21
C GLN A 39 11.32 6.29 0.97
N ASN A 40 12.48 5.63 0.91
CA ASN A 40 13.41 5.74 -0.20
C ASN A 40 12.98 4.91 -1.42
N ASP A 41 12.39 3.75 -1.21
CA ASP A 41 12.13 2.78 -2.27
C ASP A 41 10.65 2.73 -2.65
N VAL A 42 9.74 3.00 -1.71
CA VAL A 42 8.30 2.98 -1.98
C VAL A 42 7.81 4.32 -2.52
N LYS A 43 7.06 4.25 -3.61
CA LYS A 43 6.36 5.37 -4.24
C LYS A 43 4.95 5.48 -3.69
N GLU A 44 4.19 4.37 -3.74
CA GLU A 44 2.79 4.34 -3.35
C GLU A 44 2.41 3.02 -2.64
N ILE A 45 1.44 3.08 -1.74
CA ILE A 45 0.74 1.88 -1.22
C ILE A 45 -0.69 1.92 -1.74
N HIS A 46 -1.13 0.81 -2.32
CA HIS A 46 -2.48 0.61 -2.80
C HIS A 46 -3.16 -0.43 -1.92
N TRP A 47 -4.40 -0.21 -1.53
CA TRP A 47 -5.20 -1.22 -0.86
C TRP A 47 -6.67 -1.07 -1.22
N LYS A 48 -7.44 -2.14 -1.05
CA LYS A 48 -8.86 -2.16 -1.35
C LYS A 48 -9.63 -2.63 -0.13
N ASP A 49 -10.72 -1.94 0.17
CA ASP A 49 -11.79 -2.47 1.01
C ASP A 49 -12.95 -2.96 0.13
N HIS A 50 -14.07 -3.36 0.74
CA HIS A 50 -15.23 -3.89 0.02
C HIS A 50 -15.92 -2.87 -0.92
N GLN A 51 -15.62 -1.59 -0.80
CA GLN A 51 -16.33 -0.48 -1.45
C GLN A 51 -15.39 0.56 -2.09
N HIS A 52 -14.11 0.58 -1.72
CA HIS A 52 -13.17 1.63 -2.07
C HIS A 52 -11.78 1.07 -2.36
N GLN A 53 -11.12 1.69 -3.34
CA GLN A 53 -9.70 1.60 -3.57
C GLN A 53 -9.02 2.82 -2.94
N PHE A 54 -7.92 2.59 -2.26
CA PHE A 54 -7.09 3.61 -1.67
C PHE A 54 -5.70 3.57 -2.31
N VAL A 55 -5.12 4.74 -2.49
CA VAL A 55 -3.75 4.94 -2.94
C VAL A 55 -3.12 5.99 -2.04
N GLU A 56 -2.03 5.66 -1.38
CA GLU A 56 -1.25 6.58 -0.55
C GLU A 56 0.10 6.82 -1.19
N GLU A 57 0.40 8.08 -1.50
CA GLU A 57 1.72 8.49 -1.98
C GLU A 57 2.64 8.71 -0.76
N ILE A 58 3.71 7.91 -0.65
CA ILE A 58 4.58 7.91 0.54
C ILE A 58 5.36 9.22 0.68
N SER A 59 5.77 9.82 -0.44
CA SER A 59 6.53 11.08 -0.41
C SER A 59 5.78 12.27 0.16
N SER A 60 4.45 12.32 -0.02
CA SER A 60 3.61 13.43 0.46
C SER A 60 2.68 13.05 1.60
N GLY A 61 2.51 11.76 1.90
CA GLY A 61 1.49 11.25 2.82
C GLY A 61 0.06 11.44 2.31
N LYS A 62 -0.12 11.78 1.02
CA LYS A 62 -1.44 12.03 0.45
C LYS A 62 -2.17 10.72 0.19
N VAL A 63 -3.34 10.58 0.82
CA VAL A 63 -4.25 9.44 0.59
C VAL A 63 -5.36 9.82 -0.37
N ILE A 64 -5.48 9.08 -1.46
CA ILE A 64 -6.53 9.18 -2.47
C ILE A 64 -7.49 8.01 -2.27
N LYS A 65 -8.75 8.32 -1.95
CA LYS A 65 -9.83 7.34 -1.84
C LYS A 65 -10.70 7.40 -3.10
N ARG A 66 -10.89 6.26 -3.77
CA ARG A 66 -11.73 6.10 -4.96
C ARG A 66 -12.79 5.02 -4.71
N PRO A 67 -14.05 5.21 -5.14
CA PRO A 67 -15.03 4.14 -5.10
C PRO A 67 -14.64 3.01 -6.07
N ILE A 68 -14.88 1.75 -5.68
CA ILE A 68 -14.77 0.62 -6.61
C ILE A 68 -16.00 0.65 -7.51
N VAL A 69 -15.80 1.07 -8.77
CA VAL A 69 -16.85 0.98 -9.79
C VAL A 69 -16.86 -0.47 -10.27
N ILE A 70 -17.83 -1.25 -9.80
CA ILE A 70 -18.16 -2.54 -10.39
C ILE A 70 -18.99 -2.23 -11.63
N GLU A 71 -18.38 -2.24 -12.81
CA GLU A 71 -19.15 -2.25 -14.06
C GLU A 71 -20.03 -3.53 -14.06
N LYS A 72 -21.34 -3.32 -14.18
CA LYS A 72 -22.38 -4.37 -14.18
C LYS A 72 -22.48 -5.05 -15.53
#